data_AF-A0A068N742-F1
#
_entry.id   AF-A0A068N742-F1
#
_cell.length_a   1.000
_cell.length_b   1.000
_cell.length_c   1.000
_cell.angle_alpha   90.00
_cell.angle_beta   90.00
_cell.angle_gamma   90.00
#
_symmetry.space_group_name_H-M   'P 1'
#
loop_
_entity.id
_entity.type
_entity.pdbx_description
1 polymer ?
#
loop_
_entity_poly.entity_id
_entity_poly.type
_entity_poly.pdbx_seq_one_letter_code
_entity_poly.pdbx_strand_id
1 'polypeptide(L)'
;MLTEDIPEYGLTRYQTGVVVEHYSGLNGQEDGYSIEGLIPNDTVEVTESQIQKVAKKIIRFRHFTHIKSERNNKSLNGQKMFIRNSTKTNNKIFYDNKSENDNLGI
;
A
#
# COMPACT_ATOMS: atom_id res chain seq x y z
N MET A 1 -7.51 -13.48 0.89
CA MET A 1 -6.74 -14.72 0.66
C MET A 1 -7.62 -15.88 1.09
N LEU A 2 -7.69 -16.96 0.30
CA LEU A 2 -8.51 -18.14 0.64
C LEU A 2 -7.94 -18.88 1.85
N THR A 3 -8.80 -19.31 2.77
CA THR A 3 -8.43 -20.10 3.96
C THR A 3 -8.46 -21.60 3.71
N GLU A 4 -9.22 -22.03 2.69
CA GLU A 4 -9.40 -23.43 2.28
C GLU A 4 -9.35 -23.59 0.75
N ASP A 5 -9.31 -24.83 0.28
CA ASP A 5 -9.42 -25.15 -1.14
C ASP A 5 -10.89 -25.00 -1.59
N ILE A 6 -11.12 -24.56 -2.83
CA ILE A 6 -12.46 -24.49 -3.43
C ILE A 6 -12.45 -25.34 -4.71
N PRO A 7 -12.72 -26.66 -4.61
CA PRO A 7 -12.56 -27.59 -5.71
C PRO A 7 -13.42 -27.30 -6.94
N GLU A 8 -14.61 -26.72 -6.74
CA GLU A 8 -15.54 -26.34 -7.82
C GLU A 8 -14.87 -25.42 -8.87
N TYR A 9 -13.99 -24.54 -8.41
CA TYR A 9 -13.26 -23.59 -9.25
C TYR A 9 -11.81 -24.01 -9.49
N GLY A 10 -11.38 -25.18 -9.00
CA GLY A 10 -9.99 -25.64 -9.05
C GLY A 10 -9.03 -24.75 -8.25
N LEU A 11 -9.52 -24.07 -7.21
CA LEU A 11 -8.74 -23.12 -6.41
C LEU A 11 -8.15 -23.81 -5.18
N THR A 12 -6.93 -23.40 -4.82
CA THR A 12 -6.21 -23.89 -3.64
C THR A 12 -6.14 -22.81 -2.57
N ARG A 13 -6.09 -23.22 -1.31
CA ARG A 13 -5.88 -22.33 -0.16
C ARG A 13 -4.66 -21.42 -0.37
N TYR A 14 -4.70 -20.26 0.27
CA TYR A 14 -3.69 -19.19 0.17
C TYR A 14 -3.62 -18.43 -1.16
N GLN A 15 -4.44 -18.78 -2.16
CA GLN A 15 -4.60 -17.91 -3.32
C GLN A 15 -5.19 -16.56 -2.90
N THR A 16 -4.72 -15.51 -3.57
CA THR A 16 -5.06 -14.12 -3.23
C THR A 16 -5.73 -13.46 -4.43
N GLY A 17 -6.90 -12.90 -4.18
CA GLY A 17 -7.62 -12.04 -5.11
C GLY A 17 -8.01 -10.73 -4.44
N VAL A 18 -8.77 -9.91 -5.17
CA VAL A 18 -9.25 -8.60 -4.72
C VAL A 18 -10.75 -8.70 -4.50
N VAL A 19 -11.21 -8.26 -3.32
CA VAL A 19 -12.65 -8.10 -3.06
C VAL A 19 -13.16 -6.96 -3.94
N VAL A 20 -14.13 -7.24 -4.81
CA VAL A 20 -14.79 -6.24 -5.66
C VAL A 20 -16.21 -5.94 -5.23
N GLU A 21 -16.87 -6.89 -4.54
CA GLU A 21 -18.21 -6.71 -3.97
C GLU A 21 -18.33 -7.37 -2.60
N HIS A 22 -19.19 -6.81 -1.74
CA HIS A 22 -19.51 -7.30 -0.40
C HIS A 22 -21.03 -7.27 -0.22
N TYR A 23 -21.57 -8.38 0.28
CA TYR A 23 -22.99 -8.56 0.55
C TYR A 23 -23.17 -8.86 2.04
N SER A 24 -23.95 -8.05 2.74
CA SER A 24 -24.27 -8.33 4.14
C SER A 24 -25.17 -9.55 4.26
N GLY A 25 -24.82 -10.46 5.15
CA GLY A 25 -25.66 -11.61 5.47
C GLY A 25 -26.99 -11.16 6.10
N LEU A 26 -28.10 -11.81 5.70
CA LEU A 26 -29.41 -11.58 6.29
C LEU A 26 -29.70 -12.67 7.34
N ASN A 27 -30.43 -12.30 8.40
CA ASN A 27 -30.93 -13.25 9.40
C ASN A 27 -29.84 -14.12 10.06
N GLY A 28 -28.67 -13.55 10.34
CA GLY A 28 -27.56 -14.26 10.98
C GLY A 28 -26.74 -15.16 10.05
N GLN A 29 -26.94 -15.05 8.73
CA GLN A 29 -26.02 -15.62 7.74
C GLN A 29 -24.69 -14.84 7.74
N GLU A 30 -23.62 -15.52 7.32
CA GLU A 30 -22.33 -14.87 7.10
C GLU A 30 -22.41 -13.88 5.93
N ASP A 31 -21.51 -12.90 5.95
CA ASP A 31 -21.31 -12.00 4.82
C ASP A 31 -20.76 -12.75 3.60
N GLY A 32 -21.18 -12.33 2.41
CA GLY A 32 -20.68 -12.81 1.12
C GLY A 32 -19.74 -11.82 0.47
N TYR A 33 -18.81 -12.31 -0.34
CA TYR A 33 -17.81 -11.52 -1.03
C TYR A 33 -17.58 -12.03 -2.45
N SER A 34 -17.51 -11.10 -3.40
CA SER A 34 -17.10 -11.40 -4.77
C SER A 34 -15.62 -11.08 -4.95
N ILE A 35 -14.82 -12.07 -5.36
CA ILE A 35 -13.36 -11.97 -5.46
C ILE A 35 -12.88 -12.06 -6.92
N GLU A 36 -12.25 -11.00 -7.41
CA GLU A 36 -11.60 -10.96 -8.73
C GLU A 36 -10.15 -11.45 -8.65
N GLY A 37 -9.64 -12.04 -9.74
CA GLY A 37 -8.24 -12.41 -9.91
C GLY A 37 -7.88 -13.82 -9.45
N LEU A 38 -8.87 -14.60 -9.01
CA LEU A 38 -8.72 -16.04 -8.74
C LEU A 38 -8.93 -16.89 -10.00
N ILE A 39 -9.82 -16.43 -10.90
CA ILE A 39 -10.10 -17.05 -12.21
C ILE A 39 -10.08 -15.99 -13.32
N PRO A 40 -9.84 -16.38 -14.59
CA PRO A 40 -9.76 -15.43 -15.70
C PRO A 40 -11.10 -14.76 -16.04
N ASN A 41 -11.10 -13.42 -16.08
CA ASN A 41 -12.24 -12.57 -16.51
C ASN A 41 -13.55 -12.79 -15.74
N ASP A 42 -13.49 -13.31 -14.52
CA ASP A 42 -14.68 -13.60 -13.71
C ASP A 42 -14.37 -13.49 -12.21
N THR A 43 -15.41 -13.54 -11.39
CA THR A 43 -15.35 -13.42 -9.94
C THR A 43 -15.75 -14.74 -9.25
N VAL A 44 -15.23 -14.95 -8.05
CA VAL A 44 -15.58 -16.11 -7.22
C VAL A 44 -16.31 -15.61 -5.98
N GLU A 45 -17.51 -16.12 -5.77
CA GLU A 45 -18.31 -15.85 -4.58
C GLU A 45 -17.84 -16.73 -3.41
N VAL A 46 -17.57 -16.10 -2.27
CA VAL A 46 -17.07 -16.77 -1.06
C VAL A 46 -17.73 -16.19 0.19
N THR A 47 -17.83 -16.97 1.25
CA THR A 47 -18.31 -16.48 2.56
C THR A 47 -17.18 -15.85 3.36
N GLU A 48 -17.53 -15.10 4.41
CA GLU A 48 -16.56 -14.45 5.31
C GLU A 48 -15.55 -15.45 5.90
N SER A 49 -15.98 -16.66 6.27
CA SER A 49 -15.13 -17.70 6.85
C SER A 49 -14.11 -18.29 5.87
N GLN A 50 -14.37 -18.21 4.55
CA GLN A 50 -13.51 -18.73 3.49
C GLN A 50 -12.35 -17.80 3.14
N ILE A 51 -12.33 -16.59 3.71
CA ILE A 51 -11.32 -15.58 3.41
C ILE A 51 -10.64 -15.01 4.65
N GLN A 52 -9.39 -14.63 4.46
CA GLN A 52 -8.64 -13.81 5.40
C GLN A 52 -8.18 -12.53 4.69
N LYS A 53 -8.41 -11.37 5.34
CA LYS A 53 -7.90 -10.07 4.89
C LYS A 53 -6.38 -10.05 5.02
N VAL A 54 -5.69 -9.70 3.93
CA VAL A 54 -4.24 -9.55 3.92
C VAL A 54 -3.86 -8.08 3.92
N ALA A 55 -3.03 -7.67 4.87
CA ALA A 55 -2.54 -6.29 4.92
C ALA A 55 -1.63 -6.02 3.72
N LYS A 56 -1.94 -4.96 2.96
CA LYS A 56 -1.07 -4.51 1.87
C LYS A 56 0.19 -3.90 2.46
N LYS A 57 1.30 -4.64 2.47
CA LYS A 57 2.61 -4.09 2.84
C LYS A 57 3.08 -3.13 1.75
N ILE A 58 2.88 -1.84 1.97
CA ILE A 58 3.44 -0.80 1.10
C ILE A 58 4.96 -0.76 1.32
N ILE A 59 5.73 -1.40 0.44
CA ILE A 59 7.18 -1.25 0.42
C ILE A 59 7.51 0.04 -0.34
N ARG A 60 7.86 1.10 0.39
CA ARG A 60 8.39 2.33 -0.23
C ARG A 60 9.86 2.11 -0.61
N PHE A 61 10.12 1.90 -1.89
CA PHE A 61 11.49 1.94 -2.42
C PHE A 61 11.97 3.40 -2.42
N ARG A 62 12.97 3.71 -1.58
CA ARG A 62 13.68 4.99 -1.67
C ARG A 62 14.54 4.95 -2.92
N HIS A 63 14.15 5.69 -3.94
CA HIS A 63 15.01 5.94 -5.09
C HIS A 63 16.11 6.91 -4.64
N PHE A 64 17.31 6.40 -4.35
CA PHE A 64 18.47 7.25 -4.07
C PHE A 64 19.06 7.72 -5.41
N THR A 65 18.72 8.94 -5.82
CA THR A 65 19.48 9.59 -6.91
C THR A 65 20.85 9.96 -6.40
N HIS A 66 21.89 9.45 -7.07
CA HIS A 66 23.28 9.79 -6.79
C HIS A 66 23.55 11.25 -7.23
N ILE A 67 23.28 12.22 -6.35
CA ILE A 67 23.57 13.63 -6.62
C ILE A 67 25.08 13.83 -6.49
N LYS A 68 25.79 13.96 -7.63
CA LYS A 68 27.14 14.52 -7.63
C LYS A 68 27.02 16.00 -7.27
N SER A 69 27.45 16.37 -6.07
CA SER A 69 27.58 17.77 -5.68
C SER A 69 28.91 18.32 -6.20
N GLU A 70 28.85 19.23 -7.18
CA GLU A 70 30.01 20.03 -7.58
C GLU A 70 30.12 21.22 -6.62
N ARG A 71 31.18 21.24 -5.81
CA ARG A 71 31.49 22.36 -4.92
C ARG A 71 32.23 23.44 -5.71
N ASN A 72 31.51 24.45 -6.19
CA ASN A 72 32.11 25.68 -6.69
C ASN A 72 32.24 26.70 -5.56
N ASN A 73 33.46 26.92 -5.07
CA ASN A 73 33.75 27.93 -4.05
C ASN A 73 33.98 29.28 -4.74
N LYS A 74 33.08 30.25 -4.58
CA LYS A 74 33.38 31.67 -4.80
C LYS A 74 33.32 32.42 -3.48
N SER A 75 34.39 33.16 -3.17
CA SER A 75 34.51 34.02 -2.00
C SER A 75 34.29 35.46 -2.43
N LEU A 76 33.35 36.15 -1.80
CA LEU A 76 33.23 37.61 -1.84
C LEU A 76 33.11 38.09 -0.39
N ASN A 77 34.03 38.97 0.02
CA ASN A 77 34.03 39.69 1.29
C ASN A 77 33.91 38.82 2.57
N GLY A 78 34.74 37.78 2.68
CA GLY A 78 35.01 37.12 3.96
C GLY A 78 33.87 36.27 4.56
N GLN A 79 32.70 36.20 3.91
CA GLN A 79 31.61 35.29 4.27
C GLN A 79 31.57 34.10 3.29
N LYS A 80 31.78 32.89 3.79
CA LYS A 80 31.58 31.65 3.03
C LYS A 80 30.08 31.44 2.80
N MET A 81 29.60 31.79 1.61
CA MET A 81 28.26 31.44 1.13
C MET A 81 28.31 30.10 0.39
N PHE A 82 27.56 29.10 0.89
CA PHE A 82 27.36 27.84 0.19
C PHE A 82 26.10 27.92 -0.66
N ILE A 83 26.26 28.14 -1.97
CA ILE A 83 25.14 28.14 -2.91
C ILE A 83 24.94 26.69 -3.41
N ARG A 84 23.87 26.02 -2.97
CA ARG A 84 23.40 24.76 -3.57
C ARG A 84 22.44 25.08 -4.72
N ASN A 85 22.91 25.02 -5.96
CA ASN A 85 22.02 25.03 -7.11
C ASN A 85 21.44 23.62 -7.28
N SER A 86 20.21 23.43 -6.80
CA SER A 86 19.42 22.21 -7.07
C SER A 86 18.52 22.49 -8.25
N THR A 87 18.78 21.84 -9.39
CA THR A 87 17.86 21.84 -10.54
C THR A 87 16.60 21.08 -10.13
N LYS A 88 15.53 21.84 -9.86
CA LYS A 88 14.19 21.34 -9.56
C LYS A 88 13.74 20.37 -10.64
N THR A 89 13.50 19.12 -10.26
CA THR A 89 12.45 18.30 -10.87
C THR A 89 11.53 17.78 -9.76
N ASN A 90 10.38 18.45 -9.66
CA ASN A 90 9.10 18.00 -9.13
C ASN A 90 9.04 17.57 -7.65
N ASN A 91 8.99 18.56 -6.75
CA ASN A 91 8.47 18.37 -5.40
C ASN A 91 6.95 18.09 -5.46
N LYS A 92 6.54 16.82 -5.49
CA LYS A 92 5.23 16.43 -4.95
C LYS A 92 5.39 16.29 -3.43
N ILE A 93 4.96 17.32 -2.70
CA ILE A 93 4.84 17.27 -1.24
C ILE A 93 3.57 16.47 -0.94
N PHE A 94 3.69 15.37 -0.20
CA PHE A 94 2.55 14.70 0.40
C PHE A 94 2.63 14.93 1.91
N TYR A 95 1.56 15.46 2.50
CA TYR A 95 1.41 15.63 3.95
C TYR A 95 1.12 14.25 4.57
N ASP A 96 1.88 13.90 5.61
CA ASP A 96 1.63 12.73 6.44
C ASP A 96 0.74 13.19 7.60
N ASN A 97 -0.56 12.89 7.56
CA ASN A 97 -1.42 13.05 8.74
C ASN A 97 -1.09 11.92 9.71
N LYS A 98 -0.13 12.17 10.61
CA LYS A 98 0.02 11.35 11.82
C LYS A 98 -1.26 11.53 12.66
N SER A 99 -2.08 10.49 12.70
CA SER A 99 -3.05 10.30 13.78
C SER A 99 -2.26 10.00 15.05
N GLU A 100 -2.06 11.03 15.87
CA GLU A 100 -1.78 10.87 17.30
C GLU A 100 -2.96 10.12 17.92
N ASN A 101 -2.73 8.95 18.50
CA ASN A 101 -3.47 8.40 19.64
C ASN A 101 -2.75 7.18 20.20
N ASP A 102 -1.53 7.40 20.68
CA ASP A 102 -0.91 6.54 21.69
C ASP A 102 -0.66 7.42 22.92
N ASN A 103 -1.71 7.58 23.73
CA ASN A 103 -1.61 7.95 25.14
C ASN A 103 -3.02 7.87 25.74
N LEU A 104 -3.27 6.82 26.51
CA LEU A 104 -3.84 6.93 27.84
C LEU A 104 -3.50 5.64 28.58
N GLY A 105 -2.36 5.66 29.27
CA GLY A 105 -2.21 4.88 30.48
C GLY A 105 -2.97 5.59 31.59
N ILE A 106 -3.92 4.88 32.19
CA ILE A 106 -4.24 4.93 33.61
C ILE A 106 -4.64 3.53 34.04
#